data_AF-A0A0C3P394-F1
#
_entry.id   AF-A0A0C3P394-F1
#
_cell.length_a   1.000
_cell.length_b   1.000
_cell.length_c   1.000
_cell.angle_alpha   90.00
_cell.angle_beta   90.00
_cell.angle_gamma   90.00
#
_symmetry.space_group_name_H-M   'P 1'
#
loop_
_entity.id
_entity.type
_entity.pdbx_description
1 polymer ?
#
loop_
_entity_poly.entity_id
_entity_poly.type
_entity_poly.pdbx_seq_one_letter_code
_entity_poly.pdbx_strand_id
1 'polypeptide(L)'
;MAHRHPPAFPHARQAQIIRANQRDLFHVVSLKEQVENVLRSWLGTRRLMRWDKEVELMVKLLYYSLSMSRALQTLGEEYTDIWERSTATGRSPSRATRIALILLPTLPSYIYARSESHLDKLPPGLAWMLRTLPTVLEVASDVNLAIFYLRGTYYDLVKRMLGIRHISSTPENPHVRPPSYSLLGVLIMIRLLYRLTAYLRSRLSSEPSAKTRTTDVGAHEMFIDDRPVSTMLDAGDLDAQQTKSAEDDQNTVLDISSLPPRVRAARTCTLCLEERTDGCATECGHLFCWNCIMGWGREKAECPLCRQALNLTRLLPIYNL
;
A
#
# COMPACT_ATOMS: atom_id res chain seq x y z
N MET A 1 34.61 -41.60 16.33
CA MET A 1 34.22 -40.86 17.54
C MET A 1 33.03 -39.97 17.17
N ALA A 2 31.82 -40.38 17.50
CA ALA A 2 30.61 -39.62 17.18
C ALA A 2 30.48 -38.44 18.15
N HIS A 3 30.60 -37.21 17.65
CA HIS A 3 30.33 -36.01 18.43
C HIS A 3 28.87 -36.03 18.89
N ARG A 4 28.65 -36.36 20.17
CA ARG A 4 27.36 -36.21 20.85
C ARG A 4 27.11 -34.73 21.12
N HIS A 5 26.75 -33.98 20.09
CA HIS A 5 26.08 -32.71 20.31
C HIS A 5 24.70 -33.02 20.92
N PRO A 6 24.27 -32.33 21.99
CA PRO A 6 22.92 -32.50 22.50
C PRO A 6 21.92 -32.19 21.39
N PRO A 7 20.75 -32.88 21.33
CA PRO A 7 19.74 -32.59 20.34
C PRO A 7 19.31 -31.13 20.46
N ALA A 8 19.66 -30.33 19.46
CA ALA A 8 19.31 -28.92 19.38
C ALA A 8 18.23 -28.73 18.32
N PHE A 9 17.20 -27.96 18.65
CA PHE A 9 16.17 -27.60 17.69
C PHE A 9 16.77 -26.74 16.58
N PRO A 10 16.52 -27.07 15.29
CA PRO A 10 16.97 -26.24 14.17
C PRO A 10 16.26 -24.88 14.18
N HIS A 11 16.87 -23.90 13.52
CA HIS A 11 16.21 -22.63 13.27
C HIS A 11 15.04 -22.78 12.30
N ALA A 12 14.00 -21.99 12.49
CA ALA A 12 12.87 -21.98 11.57
C ALA A 12 13.32 -21.52 10.17
N ARG A 13 12.88 -22.24 9.14
CA ARG A 13 13.17 -21.90 7.76
C ARG A 13 12.31 -20.73 7.29
N GLN A 14 12.78 -20.01 6.26
CA GLN A 14 12.04 -18.92 5.63
C GLN A 14 10.59 -19.30 5.29
N ALA A 15 10.40 -20.46 4.64
CA ALA A 15 9.08 -20.95 4.26
C ALA A 15 8.12 -21.10 5.45
N GLN A 16 8.60 -21.58 6.59
CA GLN A 16 7.78 -21.79 7.79
C GLN A 16 7.36 -20.44 8.36
N ILE A 17 8.29 -19.50 8.50
CA ILE A 17 8.00 -18.16 9.03
C ILE A 17 7.01 -17.43 8.10
N ILE A 18 7.19 -17.53 6.79
CA ILE A 18 6.28 -16.92 5.81
C ILE A 18 4.87 -17.51 5.91
N ARG A 19 4.76 -18.85 5.94
CA ARG A 19 3.47 -19.55 6.04
C ARG A 19 2.76 -19.28 7.36
N ALA A 20 3.51 -19.20 8.46
CA ALA A 20 2.98 -18.82 9.76
C ALA A 20 2.34 -17.43 9.69
N ASN A 21 3.09 -16.44 9.22
CA ASN A 21 2.58 -15.08 9.12
C ASN A 21 1.40 -14.96 8.14
N GLN A 22 1.44 -15.64 6.99
CA GLN A 22 0.31 -15.68 6.06
C GLN A 22 -0.95 -16.28 6.70
N ARG A 23 -0.79 -17.33 7.49
CA ARG A 23 -1.90 -17.98 8.20
C ARG A 23 -2.49 -17.07 9.27
N ASP A 24 -1.65 -16.36 10.02
CA ASP A 24 -2.11 -15.38 11.01
C ASP A 24 -2.88 -14.22 10.34
N LEU A 25 -2.33 -13.66 9.26
CA LEU A 25 -2.99 -12.60 8.50
C LEU A 25 -4.36 -13.04 7.97
N PHE A 26 -4.45 -14.26 7.43
CA PHE A 26 -5.71 -14.83 6.97
C PHE A 26 -6.76 -14.87 8.09
N HIS A 27 -6.39 -15.34 9.28
CA HIS A 27 -7.31 -15.42 10.42
C HIS A 27 -7.70 -14.04 10.95
N VAL A 28 -6.78 -13.08 10.97
CA VAL A 28 -7.09 -11.69 11.37
C VAL A 28 -8.07 -11.04 10.40
N VAL A 29 -7.88 -11.22 9.09
CA VAL A 29 -8.79 -10.68 8.06
C VAL A 29 -10.16 -11.34 8.17
N SER A 30 -10.20 -12.67 8.29
CA SER A 30 -11.47 -13.40 8.46
C SER A 30 -12.21 -12.98 9.73
N LEU A 31 -11.50 -12.78 10.85
CA LEU A 31 -12.09 -12.31 12.09
C LEU A 31 -12.61 -10.87 11.95
N LYS A 32 -11.88 -9.99 11.25
CA LYS A 32 -12.32 -8.62 10.96
C LYS A 32 -13.63 -8.64 10.18
N GLU A 33 -13.71 -9.43 9.12
CA GLU A 33 -14.92 -9.53 8.29
C GLU A 33 -16.14 -10.02 9.09
N GLN A 34 -15.96 -11.06 9.92
CA GLN A 34 -17.04 -11.56 10.78
C GLN A 34 -17.50 -10.51 11.80
N VAL A 35 -16.56 -9.84 12.46
CA VAL A 35 -16.85 -8.77 13.42
C VAL A 35 -17.55 -7.59 12.73
N GLU A 36 -17.09 -7.18 11.56
CA GLU A 36 -17.73 -6.14 10.77
C GLU A 36 -19.15 -6.50 10.34
N ASN A 37 -19.41 -7.74 9.93
CA ASN A 37 -20.74 -8.19 9.55
C ASN A 37 -21.71 -8.13 10.75
N VAL A 38 -21.26 -8.55 11.94
CA VAL A 38 -22.06 -8.44 13.18
C VAL A 38 -22.29 -6.98 13.53
N LEU A 39 -21.25 -6.15 13.55
CA LEU A 39 -21.38 -4.73 13.89
C LEU A 39 -22.22 -3.95 12.87
N ARG A 40 -22.14 -4.30 11.57
CA ARG A 40 -22.99 -3.73 10.52
C ARG A 40 -24.46 -4.04 10.77
N SER A 41 -24.77 -5.25 11.23
CA SER A 41 -26.14 -5.66 11.54
C SER A 41 -26.71 -4.93 12.78
N TRP A 42 -25.87 -4.59 13.77
CA TRP A 42 -26.32 -3.97 15.02
C TRP A 42 -26.29 -2.44 15.00
N LEU A 43 -25.25 -1.84 14.41
CA LEU A 43 -24.96 -0.40 14.52
C LEU A 43 -25.17 0.34 13.19
N GLY A 44 -25.39 -0.40 12.10
CA GLY A 44 -25.50 0.12 10.74
C GLY A 44 -24.14 0.52 10.13
N THR A 45 -24.10 0.61 8.80
CA THR A 45 -22.88 0.88 8.03
C THR A 45 -22.22 2.22 8.37
N ARG A 46 -23.01 3.25 8.71
CA ARG A 46 -22.50 4.61 8.98
C ARG A 46 -21.64 4.68 10.24
N ARG A 47 -22.02 3.98 11.32
CA ARG A 47 -21.21 3.93 12.55
C ARG A 47 -19.99 3.03 12.35
N LEU A 48 -20.15 1.93 11.61
CA LEU A 48 -19.06 1.03 11.29
C LEU A 48 -17.93 1.74 10.55
N MET A 49 -18.24 2.54 9.52
CA MET A 49 -17.22 3.32 8.80
C MET A 49 -16.50 4.33 9.69
N ARG A 50 -17.20 4.94 10.66
CA ARG A 50 -16.57 5.87 11.62
C ARG A 50 -15.57 5.17 12.55
N TRP A 51 -15.82 3.90 12.87
CA TRP A 51 -15.03 3.11 13.81
C TRP A 51 -14.19 2.01 13.13
N ASP A 52 -14.02 2.02 11.81
CA ASP A 52 -13.23 1.01 11.07
C ASP A 52 -11.83 0.81 11.68
N LYS A 53 -11.14 1.90 12.00
CA LYS A 53 -9.80 1.86 12.62
C LYS A 53 -9.80 1.28 14.04
N GLU A 54 -10.84 1.57 14.81
CA GLU A 54 -11.02 1.02 16.17
C GLU A 54 -11.32 -0.47 16.12
N VAL A 55 -12.19 -0.87 15.20
CA VAL A 55 -12.55 -2.28 14.97
C VAL A 55 -11.33 -3.07 14.53
N GLU A 56 -10.54 -2.54 13.60
CA GLU A 56 -9.31 -3.19 13.15
C GLU A 56 -8.29 -3.36 14.29
N LEU A 57 -8.07 -2.33 15.11
CA LEU A 57 -7.19 -2.42 16.28
C LEU A 57 -7.72 -3.47 17.28
N MET A 58 -9.02 -3.41 17.60
CA MET A 58 -9.65 -4.33 18.54
C MET A 58 -9.54 -5.78 18.07
N VAL A 59 -9.77 -6.05 16.78
CA VAL A 59 -9.66 -7.39 16.18
C VAL A 59 -8.24 -7.92 16.30
N LYS A 60 -7.22 -7.11 15.96
CA LYS A 60 -5.82 -7.51 16.11
C LYS A 60 -5.46 -7.79 17.57
N LEU A 61 -5.83 -6.90 18.48
CA LEU A 61 -5.60 -7.09 19.91
C LEU A 61 -6.29 -8.34 20.44
N LEU A 62 -7.55 -8.58 20.06
CA LEU A 62 -8.30 -9.77 20.45
C LEU A 62 -7.64 -11.04 19.95
N TYR A 63 -7.28 -11.08 18.66
CA TYR A 63 -6.62 -12.23 18.05
C TYR A 63 -5.29 -12.56 18.73
N TYR A 64 -4.39 -11.58 18.85
CA TYR A 64 -3.07 -11.80 19.40
C TYR A 64 -3.08 -11.99 20.92
N SER A 65 -4.00 -11.33 21.65
CA SER A 65 -4.13 -11.56 23.09
C SER A 65 -4.67 -12.95 23.39
N LEU A 66 -5.69 -13.43 22.65
CA LEU A 66 -6.28 -14.74 22.88
C LEU A 66 -5.32 -15.88 22.53
N SER A 67 -4.58 -15.75 21.43
CA SER A 67 -3.57 -16.74 21.01
C SER A 67 -2.36 -16.75 21.96
N MET A 68 -1.80 -15.58 22.30
CA MET A 68 -0.59 -15.49 23.12
C MET A 68 -0.84 -15.74 24.61
N SER A 69 -2.05 -15.52 25.13
CA SER A 69 -2.38 -15.69 26.55
C SER A 69 -2.49 -17.16 26.99
N ARG A 70 -2.90 -18.06 26.09
CA ARG A 70 -3.11 -19.49 26.41
C ARG A 70 -2.08 -20.43 25.77
N ALA A 71 -1.60 -20.14 24.56
CA ALA A 71 -0.93 -21.14 23.74
C ALA A 71 0.57 -20.92 23.50
N LEU A 72 1.22 -19.89 24.09
CA LEU A 72 2.65 -19.55 23.85
C LEU A 72 3.02 -19.25 22.38
N GLN A 73 2.10 -19.47 21.44
CA GLN A 73 2.23 -19.42 19.99
C GLN A 73 0.95 -18.83 19.39
N THR A 74 1.09 -18.21 18.23
CA THR A 74 -0.02 -17.86 17.34
C THR A 74 -0.51 -19.08 16.54
N LEU A 75 -1.69 -19.00 15.92
CA LEU A 75 -2.24 -20.12 15.15
C LEU A 75 -1.38 -20.46 13.93
N GLY A 76 -0.71 -19.47 13.33
CA GLY A 76 0.24 -19.66 12.24
C GLY A 76 1.54 -20.30 12.71
N GLU A 77 2.01 -19.93 13.90
CA GLU A 77 3.18 -20.56 14.52
C GLU A 77 2.90 -22.01 14.89
N GLU A 78 1.72 -22.31 15.43
CA GLU A 78 1.24 -23.67 15.67
C GLU A 78 1.10 -24.45 14.35
N TYR A 79 0.53 -23.85 13.31
CA TYR A 79 0.36 -24.48 12.00
C TYR A 79 1.69 -24.90 11.33
N THR A 80 2.79 -24.22 11.65
CA THR A 80 4.11 -24.52 11.07
C THR A 80 5.10 -25.11 12.05
N ASP A 81 4.63 -25.42 13.27
CA ASP A 81 5.42 -25.95 14.37
C ASP A 81 6.70 -25.13 14.68
N ILE A 82 6.56 -23.81 14.73
CA ILE A 82 7.65 -22.88 15.06
C ILE A 82 7.41 -22.17 16.38
N TRP A 83 8.47 -21.90 17.13
CA TRP A 83 8.41 -21.32 18.48
C TRP A 83 9.30 -20.09 18.59
N GLU A 84 8.85 -19.08 19.32
CA GLU A 84 9.64 -17.89 19.61
C GLU A 84 10.70 -18.15 20.67
N ARG A 85 11.94 -17.70 20.38
CA ARG A 85 13.10 -17.78 21.26
C ARG A 85 13.83 -16.46 21.29
N SER A 86 14.04 -15.92 22.49
CA SER A 86 14.88 -14.74 22.67
C SER A 86 16.35 -15.09 22.44
N THR A 87 17.06 -14.28 21.64
CA THR A 87 18.50 -14.48 21.41
C THR A 87 19.36 -14.12 22.62
N ALA A 88 18.87 -13.22 23.48
CA ALA A 88 19.62 -12.74 24.64
C ALA A 88 19.64 -13.75 25.78
N THR A 89 18.49 -14.36 26.08
CA THR A 89 18.34 -15.30 27.21
C THR A 89 18.31 -16.76 26.77
N GLY A 90 18.14 -17.03 25.47
CA GLY A 90 17.98 -18.37 24.93
C GLY A 90 16.71 -19.10 25.39
N ARG A 91 15.78 -18.38 26.05
CA ARG A 91 14.50 -18.89 26.58
C ARG A 91 13.32 -18.28 25.81
N SER A 92 12.11 -18.70 26.15
CA SER A 92 10.89 -18.10 25.63
C SER A 92 10.79 -16.63 26.06
N PRO A 93 10.16 -15.77 25.24
CA PRO A 93 10.06 -14.34 25.54
C PRO A 93 9.27 -14.11 26.84
N SER A 94 9.71 -13.12 27.61
CA SER A 94 9.01 -12.63 28.81
C SER A 94 7.61 -12.08 28.49
N ARG A 95 6.75 -11.97 29.50
CA ARG A 95 5.41 -11.39 29.31
C ARG A 95 5.46 -9.96 28.74
N ALA A 96 6.39 -9.14 29.21
CA ALA A 96 6.57 -7.77 28.73
C ALA A 96 6.98 -7.73 27.24
N THR A 97 7.94 -8.57 26.84
CA THR A 97 8.36 -8.66 25.43
C THR A 97 7.24 -9.16 24.52
N ARG A 98 6.36 -10.04 25.00
CA ARG A 98 5.19 -10.50 24.24
C ARG A 98 4.15 -9.40 24.05
N ILE A 99 3.87 -8.66 25.12
CA ILE A 99 2.98 -7.50 25.03
C ILE A 99 3.57 -6.48 24.04
N ALA A 100 4.88 -6.23 24.10
CA ALA A 100 5.56 -5.36 23.14
C ALA A 100 5.44 -5.88 21.69
N LEU A 101 5.58 -7.19 21.45
CA LEU A 101 5.41 -7.78 20.12
C LEU A 101 4.02 -7.53 19.53
N ILE A 102 2.98 -7.42 20.36
CA ILE A 102 1.60 -7.17 19.92
C ILE A 102 1.34 -5.68 19.74
N LEU A 103 1.79 -4.87 20.69
CA LEU A 103 1.48 -3.45 20.75
C LEU A 103 2.33 -2.62 19.78
N LEU A 104 3.61 -2.94 19.62
CA LEU A 104 4.56 -2.13 18.84
C LEU A 104 4.21 -2.08 17.33
N PRO A 105 3.70 -3.15 16.68
CA PRO A 105 3.25 -3.07 15.29
C PRO A 105 1.89 -2.38 15.09
N THR A 106 1.02 -2.37 16.12
CA THR A 106 -0.40 -2.01 15.97
C THR A 106 -0.74 -0.62 16.53
N LEU A 107 -0.14 -0.21 17.64
CA LEU A 107 -0.42 1.08 18.27
C LEU A 107 0.12 2.29 17.50
N PRO A 108 1.36 2.29 16.95
CA PRO A 108 1.89 3.50 16.32
C PRO A 108 1.08 3.95 15.11
N SER A 109 0.63 3.01 14.28
CA SER A 109 -0.20 3.31 13.11
C SER A 109 -1.57 3.86 13.51
N TYR A 110 -2.17 3.32 14.57
CA TYR A 110 -3.43 3.82 15.12
C TYR A 110 -3.27 5.23 15.71
N ILE A 111 -2.25 5.45 16.55
CA ILE A 111 -2.00 6.76 17.19
C ILE A 111 -1.73 7.82 16.13
N TYR A 112 -0.94 7.49 15.10
CA TYR A 112 -0.67 8.40 13.99
C TYR A 112 -1.96 8.80 13.26
N ALA A 113 -2.77 7.82 12.86
CA ALA A 113 -4.04 8.06 12.17
C ALA A 113 -5.04 8.86 13.03
N ARG A 114 -4.99 8.71 14.36
CA ARG A 114 -5.88 9.42 15.29
C ARG A 114 -5.40 10.84 15.60
N SER A 115 -4.09 11.05 15.64
CA SER A 115 -3.46 12.29 16.09
C SER A 115 -3.19 13.29 14.97
N GLU A 116 -3.61 13.00 13.73
CA GLU A 116 -3.39 13.84 12.55
C GLU A 116 -3.84 15.30 12.75
N SER A 117 -5.01 15.51 13.37
CA SER A 117 -5.54 16.86 13.65
C SER A 117 -4.85 17.61 14.80
N HIS A 118 -4.14 16.89 15.67
CA HIS A 118 -3.39 17.47 16.78
C HIS A 118 -1.92 17.75 16.41
N LEU A 119 -1.42 17.15 15.33
CA LEU A 119 -0.07 17.34 14.81
C LEU A 119 0.20 18.80 14.40
N ASP A 120 -0.82 19.55 14.00
CA ASP A 120 -0.70 20.97 13.62
C ASP A 120 -0.43 21.91 14.80
N LYS A 121 -0.65 21.44 16.04
CA LYS A 121 -0.42 22.22 17.27
C LYS A 121 0.97 22.00 17.87
N LEU A 122 1.76 21.07 17.33
CA LEU A 122 3.09 20.72 17.83
C LEU A 122 4.16 21.66 17.27
N PRO A 123 5.31 21.82 17.96
CA PRO A 123 6.42 22.61 17.44
C PRO A 123 6.90 22.07 16.07
N PRO A 124 7.35 22.95 15.16
CA PRO A 124 7.58 22.61 13.75
C PRO A 124 8.57 21.45 13.54
N GLY A 125 9.60 21.34 14.38
CA GLY A 125 10.55 20.22 14.32
C GLY A 125 9.93 18.87 14.69
N LEU A 126 9.06 18.84 15.72
CA LEU A 126 8.38 17.62 16.17
C LEU A 126 7.30 17.19 15.17
N ALA A 127 6.56 18.16 14.59
CA ALA A 127 5.57 17.90 13.55
C ALA A 127 6.21 17.32 12.29
N TRP A 128 7.36 17.86 11.85
CA TRP A 128 8.13 17.29 10.74
C TRP A 128 8.61 15.87 11.04
N MET A 129 9.14 15.62 12.24
CA MET A 129 9.60 14.29 12.64
C MET A 129 8.45 13.27 12.66
N LEU A 130 7.29 13.64 13.21
CA LEU A 130 6.13 12.75 13.28
C LEU A 130 5.52 12.46 11.91
N ARG A 131 5.54 13.41 10.97
CA ARG A 131 5.06 13.21 9.58
C ARG A 131 6.01 12.37 8.74
N THR A 132 7.32 12.44 9.00
CA THR A 132 8.33 11.65 8.28
C THR A 132 8.49 10.24 8.83
N LEU A 133 8.16 10.02 10.11
CA LEU A 133 8.30 8.76 10.80
C LEU A 133 7.59 7.56 10.11
N PRO A 134 6.32 7.64 9.67
CA PRO A 134 5.65 6.52 8.99
C PRO A 134 6.39 6.09 7.71
N THR A 135 6.82 7.05 6.89
CA THR A 135 7.57 6.77 5.66
C THR A 135 8.91 6.12 5.95
N VAL A 136 9.63 6.60 6.98
CA VAL A 136 10.91 6.01 7.40
C VAL A 136 10.71 4.58 7.92
N LEU A 137 9.66 4.35 8.72
CA LEU A 137 9.33 3.02 9.23
C LEU A 137 8.92 2.06 8.11
N GLU A 138 8.15 2.52 7.13
CA GLU A 138 7.78 1.73 5.94
C GLU A 138 9.03 1.29 5.17
N VAL A 139 9.90 2.22 4.81
CA VAL A 139 11.16 1.91 4.12
C VAL A 139 12.05 0.99 4.95
N ALA A 140 12.17 1.22 6.26
CA ALA A 140 12.93 0.35 7.15
C ALA A 140 12.34 -1.08 7.21
N SER A 141 11.01 -1.21 7.16
CA SER A 141 10.32 -2.50 7.13
C SER A 141 10.55 -3.24 5.81
N ASP A 142 10.49 -2.53 4.67
CA ASP A 142 10.77 -3.11 3.34
C ASP A 142 12.23 -3.57 3.23
N VAL A 143 13.18 -2.78 3.75
CA VAL A 143 14.60 -3.17 3.80
C VAL A 143 14.80 -4.38 4.70
N ASN A 144 14.13 -4.43 5.86
CA ASN A 144 14.17 -5.61 6.73
C ASN A 144 13.65 -6.86 6.02
N LEU A 145 12.52 -6.73 5.31
CA LEU A 145 11.90 -7.81 4.55
C LEU A 145 12.80 -8.30 3.41
N ALA A 146 13.46 -7.38 2.68
CA ALA A 146 14.44 -7.74 1.66
C ALA A 146 15.60 -8.55 2.26
N ILE A 147 16.16 -8.10 3.39
CA ILE A 147 17.22 -8.82 4.11
C ILE A 147 16.73 -10.18 4.62
N PHE A 148 15.47 -10.27 5.05
CA PHE A 148 14.86 -11.54 5.46
C PHE A 148 14.82 -12.54 4.30
N TYR A 149 14.41 -12.14 3.12
CA TYR A 149 14.38 -13.04 1.96
C TYR A 149 15.77 -13.50 1.52
N LEU A 150 16.81 -12.70 1.78
CA LEU A 150 18.20 -13.06 1.48
C LEU A 150 18.84 -13.95 2.57
N ARG A 151 18.61 -13.66 3.87
CA ARG A 151 19.32 -14.31 4.99
C ARG A 151 18.45 -15.23 5.86
N GLY A 152 17.13 -15.01 5.88
CA GLY A 152 16.15 -15.86 6.56
C GLY A 152 16.04 -15.69 8.07
N THR A 153 16.48 -14.57 8.64
CA THR A 153 16.60 -14.42 10.10
C THR A 153 15.38 -13.79 10.78
N TYR A 154 14.93 -12.63 10.32
CA TYR A 154 13.89 -11.83 10.99
C TYR A 154 12.88 -11.29 9.99
N TYR A 155 11.65 -11.80 9.99
CA TYR A 155 10.59 -11.35 9.08
C TYR A 155 10.08 -9.94 9.43
N ASP A 156 9.78 -9.70 10.71
CA ASP A 156 9.30 -8.40 11.19
C ASP A 156 10.42 -7.52 11.76
N LEU A 157 10.33 -6.22 11.52
CA LEU A 157 11.26 -5.24 12.09
C LEU A 157 11.23 -5.24 13.63
N VAL A 158 10.04 -5.38 14.23
CA VAL A 158 9.86 -5.42 15.69
C VAL A 158 10.58 -6.62 16.30
N LYS A 159 10.47 -7.81 15.67
CA LYS A 159 11.19 -9.02 16.11
C LYS A 159 12.70 -8.87 15.98
N ARG A 160 13.18 -8.16 14.95
CA ARG A 160 14.61 -7.80 14.82
C ARG A 160 15.06 -6.89 15.96
N MET A 161 14.30 -5.84 16.27
CA MET A 161 14.62 -4.89 17.34
C MET A 161 14.64 -5.56 18.72
N LEU A 162 13.70 -6.48 18.98
CA LEU A 162 13.61 -7.22 20.24
C LEU A 162 14.51 -8.47 20.31
N GLY A 163 15.20 -8.83 19.22
CA GLY A 163 16.08 -10.00 19.19
C GLY A 163 15.33 -11.32 19.35
N ILE A 164 14.17 -11.47 18.72
CA ILE A 164 13.33 -12.67 18.83
C ILE A 164 13.44 -13.48 17.53
N ARG A 165 13.89 -14.73 17.64
CA ARG A 165 14.06 -15.66 16.52
C ARG A 165 13.13 -16.86 16.67
N HIS A 166 12.80 -17.49 15.55
CA HIS A 166 12.01 -18.71 15.53
C HIS A 166 12.91 -19.95 15.48
N ILE A 167 12.52 -20.97 16.25
CA ILE A 167 13.06 -22.33 16.18
C ILE A 167 11.97 -23.26 15.65
N SER A 168 12.33 -24.32 14.93
CA SER A 168 11.37 -25.33 14.46
C SER A 168 11.50 -26.61 15.29
N SER A 169 10.38 -27.25 15.58
CA SER A 169 10.39 -28.60 16.18
C SER A 169 10.62 -29.70 15.13
N THR A 170 10.38 -29.41 13.85
CA THR A 170 10.55 -30.37 12.75
C THR A 170 12.03 -30.55 12.40
N PRO A 171 12.56 -31.80 12.37
CA PRO A 171 13.94 -32.04 11.97
C PRO A 171 14.14 -31.79 10.48
N GLU A 172 15.36 -31.38 10.13
CA GLU A 172 15.75 -31.14 8.74
C GLU A 172 15.78 -32.45 7.96
N ASN A 173 14.92 -32.57 6.94
CA ASN A 173 14.94 -33.72 6.04
C ASN A 173 16.09 -33.56 5.02
N PRO A 174 17.13 -34.41 5.04
CA PRO A 174 18.30 -34.26 4.16
C PRO A 174 18.00 -34.54 2.69
N HIS A 175 16.88 -35.20 2.36
CA HIS A 175 16.51 -35.57 0.99
C HIS A 175 15.72 -34.49 0.26
N VAL A 176 15.29 -33.43 0.95
CA VAL A 176 14.44 -32.38 0.37
C VAL A 176 15.18 -31.04 0.43
N ARG A 177 15.49 -30.47 -0.74
CA ARG A 177 16.04 -29.12 -0.83
C ARG A 177 14.92 -28.11 -0.51
N PRO A 178 15.12 -27.18 0.45
CA PRO A 178 14.11 -26.18 0.76
C PRO A 178 13.94 -25.19 -0.41
N PRO A 179 12.73 -24.62 -0.59
CA PRO A 179 12.50 -23.59 -1.60
C PRO A 179 13.33 -22.33 -1.30
N SER A 180 13.94 -21.74 -2.32
CA SER A 180 14.74 -20.52 -2.20
C SER A 180 13.89 -19.27 -2.47
N TYR A 181 13.85 -18.34 -1.52
CA TYR A 181 13.15 -17.05 -1.69
C TYR A 181 14.10 -15.87 -1.96
N SER A 182 15.38 -16.13 -2.22
CA SER A 182 16.39 -15.10 -2.45
C SER A 182 16.06 -14.17 -3.62
N LEU A 183 15.47 -14.70 -4.69
CA LEU A 183 15.06 -13.90 -5.86
C LEU A 183 14.02 -12.83 -5.48
N LEU A 184 13.05 -13.16 -4.63
CA LEU A 184 12.07 -12.19 -4.13
C LEU A 184 12.76 -11.07 -3.34
N GLY A 185 13.79 -11.40 -2.56
CA GLY A 185 14.61 -10.41 -1.86
C GLY A 185 15.34 -9.45 -2.83
N VAL A 186 15.91 -9.97 -3.91
CA VAL A 186 16.55 -9.14 -4.95
C VAL A 186 15.54 -8.23 -5.65
N LEU A 187 14.34 -8.74 -5.97
CA LEU A 187 13.29 -7.93 -6.58
C LEU A 187 12.84 -6.78 -5.68
N ILE A 188 12.71 -7.02 -4.37
CA ILE A 188 12.38 -5.96 -3.39
C ILE A 188 13.51 -4.93 -3.33
N MET A 189 14.78 -5.36 -3.36
CA MET A 189 15.93 -4.44 -3.41
C MET A 189 15.92 -3.56 -4.68
N ILE A 190 15.63 -4.14 -5.84
CA ILE A 190 15.50 -3.39 -7.09
C ILE A 190 14.36 -2.36 -6.99
N ARG A 191 13.20 -2.77 -6.47
CA ARG A 191 12.06 -1.86 -6.24
C ARG A 191 12.41 -0.70 -5.30
N LEU A 192 13.13 -0.97 -4.22
CA LEU A 192 13.58 0.04 -3.27
C LEU A 192 14.60 0.99 -3.90
N LEU A 193 15.52 0.46 -4.71
CA LEU A 193 16.48 1.25 -5.46
C LEU A 193 15.77 2.16 -6.47
N TYR A 194 14.79 1.64 -7.21
CA TYR A 194 13.99 2.43 -8.14
C TYR A 194 13.27 3.58 -7.41
N ARG A 195 12.57 3.29 -6.31
CA ARG A 195 11.92 4.31 -5.47
C ARG A 195 12.91 5.38 -4.99
N LEU A 196 14.10 4.97 -4.55
CA LEU A 196 15.16 5.89 -4.13
C LEU A 196 15.66 6.76 -5.27
N THR A 197 15.92 6.18 -6.45
CA THR A 197 16.39 6.94 -7.62
C THR A 197 15.33 7.93 -8.12
N ALA A 198 14.05 7.54 -8.13
CA ALA A 198 12.94 8.42 -8.47
C ALA A 198 12.81 9.58 -7.46
N TYR A 199 12.95 9.29 -6.16
CA TYR A 199 12.96 10.32 -5.11
C TYR A 199 14.15 11.28 -5.22
N LEU A 200 15.35 10.78 -5.51
CA LEU A 200 16.52 11.63 -5.72
C LEU A 200 16.36 12.48 -6.99
N ARG A 201 15.88 11.89 -8.09
CA ARG A 201 15.64 12.61 -9.34
C ARG A 201 14.63 13.74 -9.16
N SER A 202 13.53 13.49 -8.45
CA SER A 202 12.54 14.55 -8.19
C SER A 202 13.11 15.68 -7.32
N ARG A 203 14.01 15.37 -6.38
CA ARG A 203 14.73 16.39 -5.59
C ARG A 203 15.75 17.17 -6.42
N LEU A 204 16.51 16.52 -7.29
CA LEU A 204 17.46 17.19 -8.19
C LEU A 204 16.75 18.07 -9.24
N SER A 205 15.59 17.65 -9.75
CA SER A 205 14.76 18.48 -10.64
C SER A 205 14.06 19.64 -9.93
N SER A 206 14.17 19.74 -8.60
CA SER A 206 13.53 20.78 -7.77
C SER A 206 14.47 21.93 -7.38
N GLU A 207 15.57 22.19 -8.13
CA GLU A 207 16.30 23.46 -8.00
C GLU A 207 15.64 24.59 -8.80
N PRO A 208 15.74 25.84 -8.32
CA PRO A 208 14.81 26.91 -8.64
C PRO A 208 15.04 27.50 -10.02
N SER A 209 13.94 27.92 -10.64
CA SER A 209 13.91 28.79 -11.83
C SER A 209 14.95 29.92 -11.71
N ALA A 210 16.07 29.76 -12.42
CA ALA A 210 17.10 30.77 -12.59
C ALA A 210 17.57 30.76 -14.06
N LYS A 211 16.96 31.66 -14.83
CA LYS A 211 17.48 32.35 -16.02
C LYS A 211 18.50 31.63 -16.93
N THR A 212 18.04 31.38 -18.16
CA THR A 212 18.78 31.65 -19.42
C THR A 212 19.91 30.68 -19.78
N ARG A 213 19.71 29.90 -20.85
CA ARG A 213 20.38 30.10 -22.15
C ARG A 213 19.90 29.09 -23.19
N THR A 214 19.43 29.62 -24.29
CA THR A 214 19.44 28.99 -25.61
C THR A 214 20.82 28.41 -25.89
N THR A 215 20.91 27.09 -26.00
CA THR A 215 21.97 26.42 -26.75
C THR A 215 21.35 25.35 -27.60
N ASP A 216 21.12 25.76 -28.84
CA ASP A 216 21.02 24.97 -30.06
C ASP A 216 22.07 23.86 -30.06
N VAL A 217 21.64 22.60 -29.92
CA VAL A 217 22.39 21.41 -30.36
C VAL A 217 21.37 20.42 -30.90
N GLY A 218 21.30 20.34 -32.23
CA GLY A 218 20.39 19.46 -32.95
C GLY A 218 20.56 17.99 -32.57
N ALA A 219 19.53 17.44 -31.95
CA ALA A 219 19.17 16.04 -32.10
C ALA A 219 17.99 15.98 -33.07
N HIS A 220 18.10 15.14 -34.10
CA HIS A 220 17.10 14.96 -35.13
C HIS A 220 15.84 14.33 -34.52
N GLU A 221 14.92 15.15 -34.00
CA GLU A 221 13.60 14.68 -33.58
C GLU A 221 12.76 14.38 -34.81
N MET A 222 12.22 13.15 -34.87
CA MET A 222 11.28 12.76 -35.90
C MET A 222 9.90 13.31 -35.54
N PHE A 223 9.21 13.92 -36.51
CA PHE A 223 7.87 14.48 -36.36
C PHE A 223 6.86 13.63 -37.13
N ILE A 224 5.71 13.39 -36.51
CA ILE A 224 4.50 12.87 -37.18
C ILE A 224 3.40 13.89 -36.92
N ASP A 225 2.79 14.42 -37.97
CA ASP A 225 1.69 15.40 -37.91
C ASP A 225 1.98 16.59 -36.97
N ASP A 226 3.14 17.21 -37.15
CA ASP A 226 3.66 18.34 -36.35
C ASP A 226 3.84 18.06 -34.85
N ARG A 227 3.80 16.79 -34.42
CA ARG A 227 4.14 16.38 -33.05
C ARG A 227 5.44 15.57 -33.03
N PRO A 228 6.38 15.88 -32.12
CA PRO A 228 7.63 15.13 -32.00
C PRO A 228 7.33 13.74 -31.43
N VAL A 229 7.91 12.71 -32.04
CA VAL A 229 7.69 11.30 -31.66
C VAL A 229 8.08 11.02 -30.20
N SER A 230 9.00 11.81 -29.63
CA SER A 230 9.34 11.78 -28.19
C SER A 230 8.10 11.97 -27.30
N THR A 231 7.20 12.89 -27.64
CA THR A 231 5.95 13.12 -26.89
C THR A 231 4.91 12.01 -27.03
N MET A 232 4.99 11.19 -28.09
CA MET A 232 4.11 10.03 -28.26
C MET A 232 4.62 8.79 -27.53
N LEU A 233 5.95 8.67 -27.38
CA LEU A 233 6.60 7.59 -26.64
C LEU A 233 6.60 7.84 -25.13
N ASP A 234 6.53 9.11 -24.70
CA ASP A 234 6.26 9.52 -23.32
C ASP A 234 4.77 9.36 -22.97
N ALA A 235 4.20 8.18 -23.26
CA ALA A 235 2.97 7.71 -22.65
C ALA A 235 3.22 7.44 -21.16
N GLY A 236 3.59 8.50 -20.43
CA GLY A 236 3.62 8.55 -18.98
C GLY A 236 2.25 8.18 -18.45
N ASP A 237 2.27 7.41 -17.36
CA ASP A 237 1.12 6.93 -16.60
C ASP A 237 -0.13 7.79 -16.82
N LEU A 238 -1.11 7.25 -17.53
CA LEU A 238 -2.44 7.88 -17.71
C LEU A 238 -3.13 8.14 -16.34
N ASP A 239 -2.63 7.53 -15.28
CA ASP A 239 -3.05 7.73 -13.89
C ASP A 239 -2.33 8.91 -13.19
N ALA A 240 -1.27 9.47 -13.79
CA ALA A 240 -0.49 10.59 -13.25
C ALA A 240 -0.80 11.94 -13.93
N GLN A 241 -1.67 11.96 -14.95
CA GLN A 241 -2.15 13.20 -15.54
C GLN A 241 -3.01 13.95 -14.53
N GLN A 242 -2.43 15.03 -14.02
CA GLN A 242 -3.08 16.00 -13.15
C GLN A 242 -4.44 16.41 -13.73
N THR A 243 -5.48 16.38 -12.90
CA THR A 243 -6.81 16.84 -13.29
C THR A 243 -6.70 18.30 -13.72
N LYS A 244 -6.86 18.55 -15.02
CA LYS A 244 -6.94 19.92 -15.55
C LYS A 244 -8.21 20.58 -15.01
N SER A 245 -8.12 21.86 -14.62
CA SER A 245 -9.29 22.63 -14.22
C SER A 245 -10.30 22.67 -15.36
N ALA A 246 -11.58 22.75 -15.03
CA ALA A 246 -12.63 22.88 -16.03
C ALA A 246 -12.46 24.15 -16.88
N GLU A 247 -11.92 25.21 -16.29
CA GLU A 247 -11.65 26.47 -17.01
C GLU A 247 -10.50 26.37 -18.02
N ASP A 248 -9.61 25.39 -17.85
CA ASP A 248 -8.47 25.14 -18.75
C ASP A 248 -8.80 24.10 -19.84
N ASP A 249 -10.05 23.60 -19.88
CA ASP A 249 -10.45 22.55 -20.81
C ASP A 249 -10.76 23.09 -22.21
N GLN A 250 -9.77 23.00 -23.10
CA GLN A 250 -9.90 23.42 -24.51
C GLN A 250 -10.92 22.60 -25.32
N ASN A 251 -11.30 21.41 -24.86
CA ASN A 251 -12.25 20.56 -25.59
C ASN A 251 -13.71 20.86 -25.22
N THR A 252 -13.97 21.59 -24.14
CA THR A 252 -15.33 22.01 -23.79
C THR A 252 -15.65 23.35 -24.49
N VAL A 253 -16.67 23.36 -25.34
CA VAL A 253 -17.11 24.56 -26.09
C VAL A 253 -17.81 25.59 -25.19
N LEU A 254 -18.32 25.15 -24.04
CA LEU A 254 -18.99 26.03 -23.08
C LEU A 254 -17.97 26.90 -22.34
N ASP A 255 -18.22 28.21 -22.25
CA ASP A 255 -17.46 29.09 -21.36
C ASP A 255 -17.88 28.83 -19.91
N ILE A 256 -17.09 28.02 -19.22
CA ILE A 256 -17.38 27.56 -17.85
C ILE A 256 -17.34 28.71 -16.84
N SER A 257 -16.56 29.76 -17.11
CA SER A 257 -16.48 30.95 -16.24
C SER A 257 -17.79 31.73 -16.22
N SER A 258 -18.57 31.67 -17.30
CA SER A 258 -19.85 32.36 -17.46
C SER A 258 -21.05 31.63 -16.84
N LEU A 259 -20.90 30.37 -16.41
CA LEU A 259 -22.02 29.53 -15.97
C LEU A 259 -22.45 29.82 -14.51
N PRO A 260 -23.77 29.86 -14.22
CA PRO A 260 -24.25 29.96 -12.84
C PRO A 260 -23.80 28.77 -11.98
N PRO A 261 -23.52 28.97 -10.66
CA PRO A 261 -23.03 27.90 -9.78
C PRO A 261 -23.91 26.65 -9.73
N ARG A 262 -25.23 26.81 -9.89
CA ARG A 262 -26.18 25.69 -9.92
C ARG A 262 -25.98 24.79 -11.14
N VAL A 263 -25.62 25.36 -12.28
CA VAL A 263 -25.37 24.63 -13.53
C VAL A 263 -24.01 23.94 -13.48
N ARG A 264 -22.99 24.62 -12.92
CA ARG A 264 -21.67 24.03 -12.66
C ARG A 264 -21.75 22.79 -11.77
N ALA A 265 -22.55 22.84 -10.70
CA ALA A 265 -22.77 21.69 -9.80
C ALA A 265 -23.39 20.47 -10.51
N ALA A 266 -24.20 20.67 -11.55
CA ALA A 266 -24.79 19.59 -12.35
C ALA A 266 -23.80 18.94 -13.32
N ARG A 267 -22.63 19.57 -13.56
CA ARG A 267 -21.56 19.06 -14.43
C ARG A 267 -20.47 18.33 -13.63
N THR A 268 -20.81 17.73 -12.49
CA THR A 268 -19.86 16.98 -11.66
C THR A 268 -19.70 15.55 -12.17
N CYS A 269 -18.46 15.09 -12.31
CA CYS A 269 -18.19 13.70 -12.68
C CYS A 269 -18.22 12.81 -11.42
N THR A 270 -18.97 11.71 -11.45
CA THR A 270 -19.09 10.83 -10.26
C THR A 270 -17.85 9.96 -10.00
N LEU A 271 -16.86 9.96 -10.90
CA LEU A 271 -15.62 9.20 -10.74
C LEU A 271 -14.51 10.03 -10.07
N CYS A 272 -14.25 11.26 -10.54
CA CYS A 272 -13.28 12.15 -9.91
C CYS A 272 -13.88 13.12 -8.90
N LEU A 273 -15.21 13.27 -8.86
CA LEU A 273 -15.95 14.23 -8.01
C LEU A 273 -15.64 15.71 -8.27
N GLU A 274 -14.98 16.01 -9.40
CA GLU A 274 -14.68 17.37 -9.86
C GLU A 274 -15.64 17.78 -10.99
N GLU A 275 -15.58 19.05 -11.40
CA GLU A 275 -16.25 19.50 -12.62
C GLU A 275 -15.72 18.73 -13.83
N ARG A 276 -16.62 18.25 -14.68
CA ARG A 276 -16.33 17.34 -15.78
C ARG A 276 -15.51 18.07 -16.87
N THR A 277 -14.36 17.49 -17.20
CA THR A 277 -13.45 17.91 -18.29
C THR A 277 -13.32 16.80 -19.32
N ASP A 278 -13.11 17.15 -20.60
CA ASP A 278 -13.18 16.20 -21.72
C ASP A 278 -14.43 15.32 -21.63
N GLY A 279 -15.61 15.94 -21.63
CA GLY A 279 -16.87 15.24 -21.40
C GLY A 279 -17.09 14.08 -22.37
N CYS A 280 -17.60 12.96 -21.89
CA CYS A 280 -17.99 11.82 -22.72
C CYS A 280 -19.29 11.17 -22.22
N ALA A 281 -20.07 10.62 -23.15
CA ALA A 281 -21.22 9.76 -22.85
C ALA A 281 -20.90 8.28 -23.12
N THR A 282 -21.40 7.44 -22.23
CA THR A 282 -21.52 6.00 -22.45
C THR A 282 -22.74 5.69 -23.33
N GLU A 283 -22.84 4.46 -23.86
CA GLU A 283 -24.00 4.00 -24.64
C GLU A 283 -25.33 4.08 -23.89
N CYS A 284 -25.29 4.03 -22.55
CA CYS A 284 -26.46 4.19 -21.69
C CYS A 284 -26.80 5.66 -21.36
N GLY A 285 -26.05 6.63 -21.90
CA GLY A 285 -26.30 8.07 -21.76
C GLY A 285 -25.72 8.72 -20.51
N HIS A 286 -24.94 8.00 -19.70
CA HIS A 286 -24.30 8.57 -18.51
C HIS A 286 -23.01 9.33 -18.87
N LEU A 287 -22.75 10.42 -18.16
CA LEU A 287 -21.71 11.40 -18.47
C LEU A 287 -20.54 11.35 -17.49
N PHE A 288 -19.32 11.31 -18.01
CA PHE A 288 -18.08 11.29 -17.23
C PHE A 288 -16.97 12.11 -17.92
N CYS A 289 -15.83 12.30 -17.26
CA CYS A 289 -14.61 12.71 -17.96
C CYS A 289 -14.09 11.54 -18.81
N TRP A 290 -13.55 11.83 -19.99
CA TRP A 290 -13.01 10.83 -20.91
C TRP A 290 -11.98 9.91 -20.23
N ASN A 291 -10.99 10.49 -19.56
CA ASN A 291 -9.95 9.73 -18.88
C ASN A 291 -10.51 8.89 -17.72
N CYS A 292 -11.49 9.41 -16.98
CA CYS A 292 -12.10 8.68 -15.86
C CYS A 292 -12.86 7.43 -16.33
N ILE A 293 -13.69 7.53 -17.37
CA ILE A 293 -14.44 6.37 -17.86
C ILE A 293 -13.53 5.38 -18.59
N MET A 294 -12.49 5.86 -19.27
CA MET A 294 -11.49 5.02 -19.92
C MET A 294 -10.69 4.22 -18.89
N GLY A 295 -10.28 4.86 -17.79
CA GLY A 295 -9.63 4.18 -16.66
C GLY A 295 -10.52 3.11 -16.05
N TRP A 296 -11.78 3.46 -15.74
CA TRP A 296 -12.75 2.51 -15.20
C TRP A 296 -13.02 1.33 -16.15
N GLY A 297 -13.26 1.60 -17.43
CA GLY A 297 -13.64 0.58 -18.40
C GLY A 297 -12.54 -0.44 -18.72
N ARG A 298 -11.27 -0.10 -18.43
CA ARG A 298 -10.13 -1.05 -18.49
C ARG A 298 -10.15 -2.06 -17.35
N GLU A 299 -10.65 -1.67 -16.18
CA GLU A 299 -10.77 -2.56 -15.02
C GLU A 299 -12.10 -3.32 -15.03
N LYS A 300 -13.20 -2.64 -15.36
CA LYS A 300 -14.56 -3.20 -15.40
C LYS A 300 -15.34 -2.67 -16.60
N ALA A 301 -15.71 -3.57 -17.51
CA ALA A 301 -16.48 -3.27 -18.71
C ALA A 301 -18.00 -3.06 -18.44
N GLU A 302 -18.34 -2.26 -17.43
CA GLU A 302 -19.72 -1.89 -17.08
C GLU A 302 -19.81 -0.40 -16.70
N CYS A 303 -20.97 0.23 -16.93
CA CYS A 303 -21.20 1.62 -16.53
C CYS A 303 -21.24 1.75 -14.99
N PRO A 304 -20.51 2.71 -14.38
CA PRO A 304 -20.50 2.91 -12.92
C PRO A 304 -21.88 3.19 -12.29
N LEU A 305 -22.81 3.76 -13.07
CA LEU A 305 -24.12 4.20 -12.57
C LEU A 305 -25.21 3.14 -12.74
N CYS A 306 -25.33 2.55 -13.94
CA CYS A 306 -26.42 1.61 -14.24
C CYS A 306 -25.96 0.16 -14.48
N ARG A 307 -24.65 -0.12 -14.46
CA ARG A 307 -24.05 -1.45 -14.71
C ARG A 307 -24.36 -2.07 -16.08
N GLN A 308 -24.84 -1.27 -17.03
CA GLN A 308 -24.95 -1.72 -18.42
C GLN A 308 -23.55 -1.97 -18.99
N ALA A 309 -23.42 -3.01 -19.84
CA ALA A 309 -22.15 -3.35 -20.49
C ALA A 309 -21.56 -2.13 -21.23
N LEU A 310 -20.26 -1.90 -21.03
CA LEU A 310 -19.54 -0.75 -21.57
C LEU A 310 -18.57 -1.21 -22.66
N ASN A 311 -18.60 -0.56 -23.82
CA ASN A 311 -17.59 -0.74 -24.86
C ASN A 311 -16.80 0.56 -25.05
N LEU A 312 -15.48 0.50 -24.83
CA LEU A 312 -14.59 1.66 -24.91
C LEU A 312 -14.53 2.29 -26.32
N THR A 313 -14.78 1.51 -27.38
CA THR A 313 -14.76 2.04 -28.76
C THR A 313 -16.02 2.80 -29.13
N ARG A 314 -17.06 2.73 -28.29
CA ARG A 314 -18.36 3.36 -28.51
C ARG A 314 -18.63 4.52 -27.54
N LEU A 315 -17.60 4.98 -26.83
CA LEU A 315 -17.66 6.21 -26.06
C LEU A 315 -17.78 7.41 -27.00
N LEU A 316 -18.74 8.28 -26.72
CA LEU A 316 -19.00 9.47 -27.54
C LEU A 316 -18.44 10.70 -26.82
N PRO A 317 -17.48 11.44 -27.41
CA PRO A 317 -17.03 12.71 -26.85
C PRO A 317 -18.15 13.75 -26.96
N ILE A 318 -18.31 14.55 -25.90
CA ILE A 318 -19.34 15.56 -25.76
C ILE A 318 -18.67 16.90 -25.45
N TYR A 319 -18.83 17.84 -26.38
CA TYR A 319 -18.18 19.14 -26.31
C TYR A 319 -19.11 20.25 -25.80
N ASN A 320 -20.42 20.04 -25.79
CA ASN A 320 -21.43 21.09 -25.65
C ASN A 320 -22.30 20.99 -24.37
N LEU A 321 -21.93 20.16 -23.38
CA LEU A 321 -22.83 19.75 -22.29
C LEU A 321 -22.22 19.82 -20.88
#